data_AF-A0A2E9LB93-F1
#
_entry.id   AF-A0A2E9LB93-F1
#
_cell.length_a   1.000
_cell.length_b   1.000
_cell.length_c   1.000
_cell.angle_alpha   90.00
_cell.angle_beta   90.00
_cell.angle_gamma   90.00
#
_symmetry.space_group_name_H-M   'P 1'
#
loop_
_entity.id
_entity.type
_entity.pdbx_description
1 polymer ?
#
loop_
_entity_poly.entity_id
_entity_poly.type
_entity_poly.pdbx_seq_one_letter_code
_entity_poly.pdbx_strand_id
1 'polypeptide(L)' 'MAELPHIFDEEGDIWRQYKISSQPAWIFIDPNGNQERVIGSLGDTEIRTKLRGLQKINTDT' A
#
# COMPACT_ATOMS: atom_id res chain seq x y z
N MET A 1 -9.03 17.35 -6.71
CA MET A 1 -8.38 16.07 -6.36
C MET A 1 -8.88 15.06 -7.38
N ALA A 2 -7.99 14.29 -8.03
CA ALA A 2 -8.44 13.21 -8.89
C ALA A 2 -9.08 12.12 -8.00
N GLU A 3 -10.26 11.63 -8.38
CA GLU A 3 -10.84 10.46 -7.73
C GLU A 3 -9.93 9.25 -7.99
N LEU A 4 -9.65 8.48 -6.94
CA LEU A 4 -8.94 7.22 -7.12
C LEU A 4 -9.95 6.20 -7.68
N PRO A 5 -9.62 5.51 -8.78
CA PRO A 5 -10.53 4.52 -9.36
C PRO A 5 -10.75 3.38 -8.36
N HIS A 6 -12.02 3.01 -8.16
CA HIS A 6 -12.36 1.81 -7.43
C HIS A 6 -12.29 0.63 -8.40
N ILE A 7 -11.39 -0.31 -8.14
CA ILE A 7 -11.17 -1.48 -8.99
C ILE A 7 -11.71 -2.72 -8.26
N PHE A 8 -12.61 -3.44 -8.91
CA PHE A 8 -13.08 -4.73 -8.42
C PHE A 8 -12.11 -5.83 -8.86
N ASP A 9 -11.51 -6.52 -7.90
CA ASP A 9 -10.58 -7.63 -8.13
C ASP A 9 -11.35 -8.95 -8.35
N GLU A 10 -12.07 -9.03 -9.47
CA GLU A 10 -12.96 -10.17 -9.78
C GLU A 10 -12.23 -11.52 -9.73
N GLU A 11 -11.04 -11.58 -10.32
CA GLU A 11 -10.22 -12.79 -10.37
C GLU A 11 -9.46 -13.05 -9.06
N GLY A 12 -9.41 -12.07 -8.13
CA GLY A 12 -8.67 -12.18 -6.88
C GLY A 12 -7.15 -12.12 -7.05
N ASP A 13 -6.65 -11.64 -8.18
CA ASP A 13 -5.21 -11.60 -8.50
C ASP A 13 -4.47 -10.63 -7.57
N ILE A 14 -5.07 -9.47 -7.27
CA ILE A 14 -4.48 -8.49 -6.35
C ILE A 14 -4.37 -9.11 -4.97
N TRP A 15 -5.44 -9.77 -4.49
CA TRP A 15 -5.42 -10.46 -3.20
C TRP A 15 -4.36 -11.55 -3.13
N ARG A 16 -4.25 -12.41 -4.16
CA ARG A 16 -3.25 -13.49 -4.20
C ARG A 16 -1.83 -12.95 -4.27
N GLN A 17 -1.57 -11.99 -5.16
CA GLN A 17 -0.26 -11.39 -5.36
C GLN A 17 0.27 -10.77 -4.06
N TYR A 18 -0.58 -10.01 -3.36
CA TYR A 18 -0.23 -9.39 -2.08
C TYR A 18 -0.52 -10.28 -0.88
N LYS A 19 -0.92 -11.53 -1.09
CA LYS A 19 -1.23 -12.53 -0.05
C LYS A 19 -2.24 -12.04 1.00
N ILE A 20 -3.19 -11.18 0.61
CA ILE A 20 -4.16 -10.55 1.51
C ILE A 20 -5.08 -11.64 2.09
N SER A 21 -5.05 -11.81 3.41
CA SER A 21 -5.86 -12.82 4.12
C SER A 21 -7.17 -12.27 4.67
N SER A 22 -7.23 -10.95 4.88
CA SER A 22 -8.38 -10.27 5.45
C SER A 22 -8.30 -8.77 5.15
N GLN A 23 -9.46 -8.13 5.19
CA GLN A 23 -9.57 -6.68 5.16
C GLN A 23 -9.86 -6.13 6.57
N PRO A 24 -9.49 -4.86 6.85
CA PRO A 24 -8.75 -3.95 5.98
C PRO A 24 -7.29 -4.37 5.77
N ALA A 25 -6.71 -3.98 4.64
CA ALA A 25 -5.32 -4.25 4.27
C ALA A 25 -4.75 -3.06 3.49
N TRP A 26 -3.45 -2.83 3.64
CA TRP A 26 -2.74 -1.71 3.03
C TRP A 26 -1.45 -2.20 2.37
N ILE A 27 -1.23 -1.77 1.13
CA ILE A 27 -0.01 -2.03 0.37
C ILE A 27 0.67 -0.70 0.10
N PHE A 28 1.91 -0.57 0.54
CA PHE A 28 2.76 0.58 0.30
C PHE A 28 3.83 0.18 -0.70
N ILE A 29 3.98 0.94 -1.79
CA ILE A 29 4.93 0.64 -2.86
C ILE A 29 5.83 1.86 -3.05
N ASP A 30 7.14 1.66 -2.98
CA ASP A 30 8.11 2.72 -3.25
C ASP A 30 8.41 2.86 -4.76
N PRO A 31 9.12 3.91 -5.20
CA PRO A 31 9.43 4.09 -6.62
C PRO A 31 10.37 3.04 -7.24
N ASN A 32 11.06 2.24 -6.40
CA ASN A 32 11.88 1.12 -6.86
C ASN A 32 11.06 -0.17 -6.98
N GLY A 33 9.77 -0.12 -6.64
CA GLY A 33 8.86 -1.27 -6.65
C GLY A 33 8.96 -2.15 -5.41
N ASN A 34 9.67 -1.73 -4.35
CA ASN A 34 9.65 -2.44 -3.07
C ASN A 34 8.29 -2.29 -2.41
N GLN A 35 7.84 -3.35 -1.76
CA GLN A 35 6.48 -3.46 -1.26
C GLN A 35 6.49 -3.73 0.25
N GLU A 36 5.71 -2.96 0.98
CA GLU A 36 5.35 -3.25 2.36
C GLU A 36 3.85 -3.54 2.46
N ARG A 37 3.50 -4.60 3.19
CA ARG A 37 2.12 -5.01 3.42
C ARG A 37 1.76 -4.91 4.90
N VAL A 38 0.59 -4.34 5.16
CA VAL A 38 -0.02 -4.30 6.49
C VAL A 38 -1.41 -4.93 6.42
N ILE A 39 -1.69 -5.88 7.30
CA ILE A 39 -3.02 -6.47 7.50
C ILE A 39 -3.62 -5.86 8.77
N GLY A 40 -4.87 -5.40 8.68
CA GLY A 40 -5.56 -4.70 9.75
C GLY A 40 -5.72 -3.20 9.47
N SER A 41 -6.40 -2.53 10.40
CA SER A 41 -6.71 -1.11 10.29
C SER A 41 -5.44 -0.28 10.49
N LEU A 42 -5.35 0.83 9.76
CA LEU A 42 -4.37 1.87 10.01
C LEU A 42 -5.10 3.19 10.24
N GLY A 43 -4.65 3.93 11.23
CA GLY A 43 -5.05 5.32 11.43
C GLY A 43 -4.27 6.28 10.53
N ASP A 44 -4.79 7.49 10.36
CA ASP A 44 -4.20 8.55 9.54
C ASP A 44 -2.71 8.80 9.82
N THR A 45 -2.32 8.83 11.10
CA THR A 45 -0.93 9.07 11.51
C THR A 45 -0.01 7.94 11.03
N GLU A 46 -0.48 6.70 11.08
CA GLU A 46 0.29 5.54 10.65
C GLU A 46 0.44 5.55 9.13
N ILE A 47 -0.64 5.81 8.39
CA ILE A 47 -0.62 5.95 6.93
C ILE A 47 0.38 7.04 6.51
N ARG A 48 0.31 8.23 7.12
CA ARG A 48 1.24 9.34 6.81
C ARG A 48 2.69 8.99 7.14
N THR A 49 2.92 8.23 8.21
CA THR A 49 4.25 7.77 8.59
C THR A 49 4.82 6.81 7.55
N LYS A 50 4.02 5.84 7.09
CA LYS A 50 4.39 4.93 6.01
C LYS A 50 4.71 5.67 4.71
N LEU A 51 3.85 6.61 4.30
CA LEU A 51 4.08 7.42 3.09
C LEU A 51 5.37 8.25 3.14
N ARG A 52 5.70 8.85 4.29
CA ARG A 52 6.98 9.56 4.47
C ARG A 52 8.18 8.63 4.40
N GLY A 53 8.04 7.39 4.87
CA GLY A 53 9.08 6.36 4.76
C GLY A 53 9.43 6.07 3.30
N LEU A 54 8.42 5.93 2.43
CA LEU A 54 8.61 5.68 1.00
C LEU A 54 9.36 6.81 0.28
N GLN A 55 9.24 8.06 0.75
CA GLN A 55 9.88 9.22 0.12
C GLN A 55 11.38 9.34 0.46
N LYS A 56 11.80 8.85 1.63
CA LYS A 56 13.20 9.00 2.11
C LYS A 56 14.19 8.08 1.40
N ILE A 57 13.72 6.95 0.87
CA ILE A 57 14.58 5.95 0.19
C ILE A 57 15.18 6.52 -1.11
N ASN A 58 14.67 7.63 -1.63
CA ASN A 58 15.13 8.27 -2.87
C ASN A 58 16.18 9.37 -2.68
N THR A 59 16.54 9.73 -1.44
CA THR A 59 17.44 10.87 -1.15
C THR A 59 18.83 10.49 -0.63
N ASP A 60 19.13 9.19 -0.49
CA ASP A 60 20.44 8.70 -0.04
C ASP A 60 21.34 8.26 -1.22
N THR A 61 21.37 9.01 -2.33
CA THR A 61 22.36 8.81 -3.41
C THR A 61 22.88 10.12 -3.95
#